data_AF-A0A4S8LYZ2-F1
#
_entry.id   AF-A0A4S8LYZ2-F1
#
_cell.length_a   1.000
_cell.length_b   1.000
_cell.length_c   1.000
_cell.angle_alpha   90.00
_cell.angle_beta   90.00
_cell.angle_gamma   90.00
#
_symmetry.space_group_name_H-M   'P 1'
#
loop_
_entity.id
_entity.type
_entity.pdbx_description
1 polymer ?
#
loop_
_entity_poly.entity_id
_entity_poly.type
_entity_poly.pdbx_seq_one_letter_code
_entity_poly.pdbx_strand_id
1 'polypeptide(L)'
;MFSSTRMVAVIACSTLILVSGASAQCARNYTVVSGDFCDEISATQHSSTFQLANANPSINADCTNIFAEEVICLGLLGRDCTTTTVIQPGDGCDTITAAAGIPLSTLLHNNPNVNADCTNISIGEVLCTSGGLFNYTV
;
A
#
# COMPACT_ATOMS: atom_id res chain seq x y z
N MET A 1 41.69 63.17 5.27
CA MET A 1 40.23 62.91 5.16
C MET A 1 40.04 61.74 4.21
N PHE A 2 39.84 60.53 4.72
CA PHE A 2 39.34 59.39 3.92
C PHE A 2 38.30 58.68 4.78
N SER A 3 37.07 58.69 4.27
CA SER A 3 35.83 58.32 4.95
C SER A 3 35.60 56.82 4.86
N SER A 4 35.39 56.17 6.01
CA SER A 4 35.03 54.76 6.12
C SER A 4 33.52 54.65 6.23
N THR A 5 32.87 54.03 5.24
CA THR A 5 31.45 53.64 5.32
C THR A 5 31.35 52.13 5.33
N ARG A 6 30.76 51.59 6.39
CA ARG A 6 30.51 50.15 6.57
C ARG A 6 29.21 49.78 5.87
N MET A 7 29.27 48.90 4.86
CA MET A 7 28.09 48.23 4.33
C MET A 7 27.63 47.15 5.31
N VAL A 8 26.40 47.26 5.80
CA VAL A 8 25.71 46.20 6.53
C VAL A 8 25.01 45.34 5.48
N ALA A 9 25.50 44.12 5.26
CA ALA A 9 24.83 43.14 4.42
C ALA A 9 23.63 42.58 5.19
N VAL A 10 22.41 42.96 4.78
CA VAL A 10 21.18 42.34 5.26
C VAL A 10 21.02 41.03 4.52
N ILE A 11 21.40 39.92 5.16
CA ILE A 11 21.15 38.57 4.67
C ILE A 11 19.66 38.29 4.88
N ALA A 12 18.85 38.50 3.84
CA ALA A 12 17.47 38.02 3.81
C ALA A 12 17.52 36.49 3.77
N CYS A 13 17.30 35.84 4.93
CA CYS A 13 17.12 34.41 5.02
C CYS A 13 15.82 34.05 4.32
N SER A 14 15.91 33.66 3.05
CA SER A 14 14.78 33.12 2.29
C SER A 14 14.30 31.86 2.99
N THR A 15 13.19 31.96 3.71
CA THR A 15 12.52 30.79 4.29
C THR A 15 11.98 29.95 3.13
N LEU A 16 12.69 28.88 2.80
CA LEU A 16 12.16 27.78 1.99
C LEU A 16 11.00 27.17 2.76
N ILE A 17 9.77 27.51 2.37
CA ILE A 17 8.59 26.75 2.79
C ILE A 17 8.66 25.42 2.06
N LEU A 18 9.12 24.38 2.75
CA LEU A 18 8.95 23.01 2.29
C LEU A 18 7.46 22.67 2.41
N VAL A 19 6.74 22.68 1.29
CA VAL A 19 5.45 22.01 1.21
C VAL A 19 5.75 20.51 1.29
N SER A 20 5.59 19.91 2.46
CA SER A 20 5.70 18.47 2.64
C SER A 20 4.48 17.79 2.01
N GLY A 21 4.49 17.62 0.70
CA GLY A 21 3.81 16.48 0.08
C GLY A 21 4.63 15.24 0.41
N ALA A 22 4.53 14.74 1.64
CA ALA A 22 5.23 13.51 2.02
C ALA A 22 4.63 12.37 1.19
N SER A 23 5.34 11.92 0.15
CA SER A 23 5.00 10.67 -0.51
C SER A 23 4.99 9.57 0.55
N ALA A 24 3.93 8.76 0.54
CA ALA A 24 3.84 7.65 1.47
C ALA A 24 5.07 6.75 1.30
N GLN A 25 5.82 6.56 2.38
CA GLN A 25 7.03 5.75 2.38
C GLN A 25 6.67 4.27 2.48
N CYS A 26 7.47 3.39 1.88
CA CYS A 26 7.28 1.97 2.01
C CYS A 26 7.55 1.48 3.45
N ALA A 27 6.64 0.70 4.01
CA ALA A 27 6.76 0.09 5.33
C ALA A 27 7.60 -1.18 5.32
N ARG A 28 7.38 -2.02 4.31
CA ARG A 28 8.04 -3.32 4.16
C ARG A 28 8.36 -3.54 2.69
N ASN A 29 9.59 -3.93 2.41
CA ASN A 29 10.05 -4.24 1.06
C ASN A 29 10.11 -5.76 0.85
N TYR A 30 9.94 -6.18 -0.39
CA TYR A 30 10.15 -7.55 -0.83
C TYR A 30 11.02 -7.55 -2.10
N THR A 31 11.98 -8.47 -2.17
CA THR A 31 12.77 -8.69 -3.39
C THR A 31 12.18 -9.85 -4.15
N VAL A 32 11.66 -9.58 -5.33
CA VAL A 32 11.03 -10.55 -6.22
C VAL A 32 12.04 -11.65 -6.58
N VAL A 33 11.60 -12.90 -6.55
CA VAL A 33 12.37 -14.05 -7.01
C VAL A 33 11.77 -14.65 -8.29
N SER A 34 12.55 -15.47 -8.98
CA SER A 34 12.11 -16.06 -10.25
C SER A 34 10.92 -17.00 -10.03
N GLY A 35 9.82 -16.73 -10.73
CA GLY A 35 8.58 -17.51 -10.66
C GLY A 35 7.48 -16.86 -9.82
N ASP A 36 7.79 -15.78 -9.10
CA ASP A 36 6.79 -15.08 -8.30
C ASP A 36 5.68 -14.44 -9.16
N PHE A 37 4.52 -14.32 -8.54
CA PHE A 37 3.41 -13.47 -8.97
C PHE A 37 2.73 -12.86 -7.75
N CYS A 38 1.92 -11.81 -7.96
CA CYS A 38 1.43 -10.94 -6.89
C CYS A 38 0.64 -11.70 -5.82
N ASP A 39 -0.24 -12.62 -6.19
CA ASP A 39 -1.07 -13.36 -5.24
C ASP A 39 -0.22 -14.27 -4.32
N GLU A 40 0.79 -14.95 -4.86
CA GLU A 40 1.72 -15.78 -4.05
C GLU A 40 2.60 -14.92 -3.13
N ILE A 41 3.11 -13.80 -3.63
CA ILE A 41 3.83 -12.83 -2.78
C ILE A 41 2.90 -12.34 -1.67
N SER A 42 1.69 -11.89 -2.00
CA SER A 42 0.69 -11.41 -1.05
C SER A 42 0.35 -12.45 0.01
N ALA A 43 0.16 -13.71 -0.39
CA ALA A 43 -0.19 -14.82 0.51
C ALA A 43 0.95 -15.14 1.48
N THR A 44 2.20 -15.18 0.99
CA THR A 44 3.37 -15.52 1.81
C THR A 44 3.82 -14.34 2.69
N GLN A 45 3.73 -13.12 2.16
CA GLN A 45 4.21 -11.90 2.81
C GLN A 45 3.13 -11.18 3.63
N HIS A 46 1.92 -11.73 3.70
CA HIS A 46 0.81 -11.16 4.46
C HIS A 46 0.55 -9.71 4.05
N SER A 47 0.29 -9.51 2.76
CA SER A 47 -0.14 -8.23 2.20
C SER A 47 -1.35 -8.51 1.32
N SER A 48 -2.42 -7.71 1.43
CA SER A 48 -3.53 -7.88 0.50
C SER A 48 -3.07 -7.56 -0.92
N THR A 49 -3.63 -8.24 -1.91
CA THR A 49 -3.32 -8.01 -3.34
C THR A 49 -3.62 -6.56 -3.72
N PHE A 50 -4.70 -6.00 -3.18
CA PHE A 50 -5.02 -4.58 -3.31
C PHE A 50 -3.92 -3.66 -2.77
N GLN A 51 -3.47 -3.91 -1.54
CA GLN A 51 -2.44 -3.06 -0.92
C GLN A 51 -1.13 -3.14 -1.69
N LEU A 52 -0.73 -4.34 -2.14
CA LEU A 52 0.46 -4.55 -2.95
C LEU A 52 0.38 -3.74 -4.25
N ALA A 53 -0.73 -3.83 -4.97
CA ALA A 53 -0.95 -3.07 -6.20
C ALA A 53 -0.96 -1.54 -5.94
N ASN A 54 -1.63 -1.10 -4.88
CA ASN A 54 -1.70 0.32 -4.52
C ASN A 54 -0.33 0.90 -4.14
N ALA A 55 0.50 0.11 -3.45
CA ALA A 55 1.85 0.53 -3.06
C ALA A 55 2.83 0.55 -4.24
N ASN A 56 2.51 -0.12 -5.36
CA ASN A 56 3.36 -0.20 -6.55
C ASN A 56 2.55 0.11 -7.83
N PRO A 57 2.22 1.39 -8.11
CA PRO A 57 1.37 1.77 -9.23
C PRO A 57 1.90 1.40 -10.63
N SER A 58 3.17 0.99 -10.73
CA SER A 58 3.77 0.50 -11.97
C SER A 58 3.45 -0.96 -12.26
N ILE A 59 3.04 -1.75 -11.28
CA ILE A 59 2.64 -3.15 -11.48
C ILE A 59 1.28 -3.19 -12.18
N ASN A 60 1.18 -3.97 -13.25
CA ASN A 60 -0.07 -4.12 -14.00
C ASN A 60 -1.04 -5.09 -13.30
N ALA A 61 -2.30 -5.07 -13.71
CA ALA A 61 -3.35 -5.88 -13.08
C ALA A 61 -3.09 -7.39 -13.16
N ASP A 62 -2.43 -7.86 -14.23
CA ASP A 62 -2.09 -9.27 -14.42
C ASP A 62 -0.81 -9.69 -13.67
N CYS A 63 -0.15 -8.76 -12.98
CA CYS A 63 1.15 -8.93 -12.32
C CYS A 63 2.23 -9.57 -13.21
N THR A 64 2.23 -9.23 -14.50
CA THR A 64 3.15 -9.83 -15.50
C THR A 64 4.43 -9.02 -15.72
N ASN A 65 4.57 -7.89 -15.04
CA ASN A 65 5.67 -6.95 -15.24
C ASN A 65 6.55 -6.73 -14.00
N ILE A 66 6.61 -7.73 -13.12
CA ILE A 66 7.61 -7.82 -12.05
C ILE A 66 8.72 -8.79 -12.46
N PHE A 67 9.95 -8.52 -12.06
CA PHE A 67 11.10 -9.32 -12.46
C PHE A 67 11.95 -9.71 -11.25
N ALA A 68 12.64 -10.86 -11.32
CA ALA A 68 13.55 -11.28 -10.26
C ALA A 68 14.57 -10.17 -9.93
N GLU A 69 14.92 -10.05 -8.65
CA GLU A 69 15.77 -9.02 -8.05
C GLU A 69 15.14 -7.61 -7.96
N GLU A 70 13.95 -7.39 -8.54
CA GLU A 70 13.19 -6.16 -8.34
C GLU A 70 12.73 -6.03 -6.88
N VAL A 71 12.81 -4.81 -6.34
CA VAL A 71 12.30 -4.51 -4.99
C VAL A 71 10.94 -3.84 -5.10
N ILE A 72 9.92 -4.49 -4.56
CA ILE A 72 8.55 -3.99 -4.51
C ILE A 72 8.14 -3.67 -3.06
N CYS A 73 7.16 -2.80 -2.92
CA CYS A 73 6.63 -2.40 -1.64
C CYS A 73 5.43 -3.25 -1.21
N LEU A 74 5.50 -3.92 -0.06
CA LEU A 74 4.39 -4.74 0.44
C LEU A 74 3.28 -3.91 1.08
N GLY A 75 3.55 -2.68 1.52
CA GLY A 75 2.60 -1.82 2.21
C GLY A 75 3.22 -0.48 2.58
N LEU A 76 2.39 0.55 2.77
CA LEU A 76 2.84 1.92 3.04
C LEU A 76 2.84 2.21 4.54
N LEU A 77 3.74 3.08 5.00
CA LEU A 77 3.84 3.45 6.42
C LEU A 77 2.51 4.03 6.93
N GLY A 78 2.08 3.53 8.09
CA GLY A 78 0.82 3.90 8.74
C GLY A 78 -0.43 3.28 8.10
N ARG A 79 -0.28 2.52 7.01
CA ARG A 79 -1.36 1.96 6.19
C ARG A 79 -0.95 0.58 5.64
N ASP A 80 -0.42 -0.28 6.52
CA ASP A 80 0.05 -1.65 6.19
C ASP A 80 -0.80 -2.70 6.93
N CYS A 81 -1.75 -3.30 6.24
CA CYS A 81 -2.57 -4.38 6.75
C CYS A 81 -1.83 -5.72 6.64
N THR A 82 -1.55 -6.34 7.78
CA THR A 82 -0.85 -7.63 7.86
C THR A 82 -1.75 -8.79 8.27
N THR A 83 -2.96 -8.52 8.77
CA THR A 83 -3.98 -9.55 9.00
C THR A 83 -4.74 -9.77 7.71
N THR A 84 -4.48 -10.90 7.06
CA THR A 84 -4.96 -11.21 5.71
C THR A 84 -5.58 -12.59 5.61
N THR A 85 -6.35 -12.83 4.55
CA THR A 85 -6.95 -14.11 4.23
C THR A 85 -6.82 -14.39 2.74
N VAL A 86 -6.35 -15.59 2.39
CA VAL A 86 -6.26 -16.07 1.01
C VAL A 86 -7.59 -16.73 0.64
N ILE A 87 -8.23 -16.26 -0.42
CA ILE A 87 -9.53 -16.77 -0.87
C ILE A 87 -9.41 -18.23 -1.33
N GLN A 88 -10.22 -19.09 -0.73
CA GLN A 88 -10.29 -20.53 -1.02
C GLN A 88 -11.51 -20.88 -1.90
N PRO A 89 -11.53 -22.08 -2.51
CA PRO A 89 -12.71 -22.55 -3.22
C PRO A 89 -13.96 -22.56 -2.32
N GLY A 90 -15.01 -21.85 -2.73
CA GLY A 90 -16.27 -21.74 -1.99
C GLY A 90 -16.34 -20.58 -1.00
N ASP A 91 -15.28 -19.78 -0.88
CA ASP A 91 -15.32 -18.55 -0.09
C ASP A 91 -16.17 -17.46 -0.77
N GLY A 92 -16.81 -16.65 0.07
CA GLY A 92 -17.44 -15.39 -0.30
C GLY A 92 -17.29 -14.39 0.85
N CYS A 93 -17.71 -13.16 0.64
CA CYS A 93 -17.53 -12.11 1.64
C CYS A 93 -18.22 -12.45 2.97
N ASP A 94 -19.38 -13.12 2.95
CA ASP A 94 -20.08 -13.54 4.16
C ASP A 94 -19.28 -14.56 4.99
N THR A 95 -18.65 -15.56 4.35
CA THR A 95 -17.85 -16.56 5.05
C THR A 95 -16.55 -15.96 5.57
N ILE A 96 -15.91 -15.11 4.77
CA ILE A 96 -14.66 -14.41 5.11
C ILE A 96 -14.89 -13.47 6.30
N THR A 97 -15.92 -12.63 6.25
CA THR A 97 -16.23 -11.67 7.32
C THR A 97 -16.63 -12.36 8.61
N ALA A 98 -17.41 -13.44 8.54
CA ALA A 98 -17.77 -14.24 9.70
C ALA A 98 -16.54 -14.90 10.35
N ALA A 99 -15.63 -15.46 9.55
CA ALA A 99 -14.40 -16.07 10.04
C ALA A 99 -13.44 -15.04 10.66
N ALA A 100 -13.34 -13.85 10.07
CA ALA A 100 -12.50 -12.76 10.57
C ALA A 100 -13.14 -11.98 11.74
N GLY A 101 -14.45 -12.12 11.97
CA GLY A 101 -15.17 -11.38 13.01
C GLY A 101 -15.29 -9.88 12.72
N ILE A 102 -15.37 -9.48 11.45
CA ILE A 102 -15.47 -8.08 11.01
C ILE A 102 -16.77 -7.84 10.23
N PRO A 103 -17.31 -6.61 10.18
CA PRO A 103 -18.44 -6.32 9.31
C PRO A 103 -18.02 -6.24 7.83
N LEU A 104 -18.96 -6.52 6.92
CA LEU A 104 -18.73 -6.38 5.47
C LEU A 104 -18.20 -4.99 5.09
N SER A 105 -18.68 -3.93 5.74
CA SER A 105 -18.19 -2.57 5.50
C SER A 105 -16.70 -2.40 5.80
N THR A 106 -16.17 -3.07 6.83
CA THR A 106 -14.72 -3.07 7.14
C THR A 106 -13.95 -3.83 6.06
N LEU A 107 -14.47 -4.99 5.62
CA LEU A 107 -13.84 -5.74 4.53
C LEU A 107 -13.76 -4.91 3.24
N LEU A 108 -14.87 -4.31 2.81
CA LEU A 108 -14.92 -3.51 1.58
C LEU A 108 -14.09 -2.22 1.68
N HIS A 109 -14.02 -1.60 2.85
CA HIS A 109 -13.16 -0.43 3.06
C HIS A 109 -11.68 -0.79 2.90
N ASN A 110 -11.27 -1.91 3.49
CA ASN A 110 -9.88 -2.35 3.46
C ASN A 110 -9.47 -3.00 2.13
N ASN A 111 -10.44 -3.37 1.28
CA ASN A 111 -10.23 -3.96 -0.04
C ASN A 111 -11.10 -3.24 -1.09
N PRO A 112 -10.78 -1.98 -1.47
CA PRO A 112 -11.58 -1.19 -2.41
C PRO A 112 -11.73 -1.78 -3.82
N ASN A 113 -10.95 -2.80 -4.18
CA ASN A 113 -11.17 -3.55 -5.41
C ASN A 113 -12.38 -4.49 -5.32
N VAL A 114 -12.84 -4.88 -4.14
CA VAL A 114 -13.95 -5.82 -3.96
C VAL A 114 -15.30 -5.08 -4.02
N ASN A 115 -16.23 -5.59 -4.81
CA ASN A 115 -17.58 -5.03 -4.91
C ASN A 115 -18.49 -5.54 -3.78
N ALA A 116 -19.61 -4.84 -3.57
CA ALA A 116 -20.52 -5.14 -2.46
C ALA A 116 -21.19 -6.53 -2.54
N ASP A 117 -21.31 -7.08 -3.77
CA ASP A 117 -21.89 -8.39 -4.02
C ASP A 117 -20.85 -9.52 -3.95
N CYS A 118 -19.57 -9.18 -3.72
CA CYS A 118 -18.44 -10.11 -3.72
C CYS A 118 -18.31 -10.96 -4.99
N THR A 119 -18.70 -10.42 -6.15
CA THR A 119 -18.75 -11.18 -7.42
C THR A 119 -17.46 -11.07 -8.24
N ASN A 120 -16.52 -10.23 -7.81
CA ASN A 120 -15.28 -9.94 -8.53
C ASN A 120 -14.02 -10.36 -7.77
N ILE A 121 -14.15 -11.34 -6.88
CA ILE A 121 -13.02 -11.96 -6.17
C ILE A 121 -12.62 -13.28 -6.84
N SER A 122 -11.34 -13.64 -6.74
CA SER A 122 -10.80 -14.87 -7.32
C SER A 122 -10.07 -15.74 -6.30
N ILE A 123 -10.07 -17.06 -6.52
CA ILE A 123 -9.31 -18.02 -5.68
C ILE A 123 -7.82 -17.64 -5.75
N GLY A 124 -7.16 -17.62 -4.60
CA GLY A 124 -5.75 -17.21 -4.47
C GLY A 124 -5.56 -15.73 -4.17
N GLU A 125 -6.54 -14.87 -4.50
CA GLU A 125 -6.51 -13.46 -4.13
C GLU A 125 -6.45 -13.31 -2.60
N VAL A 126 -5.79 -12.25 -2.12
CA VAL A 126 -5.54 -12.03 -0.69
C VAL A 126 -6.23 -10.76 -0.23
N LEU A 127 -7.16 -10.89 0.72
CA LEU A 127 -7.89 -9.78 1.29
C LEU A 127 -7.35 -9.38 2.66
N CYS A 128 -7.33 -8.08 2.94
CA CYS A 128 -7.11 -7.54 4.28
C CYS A 128 -8.36 -7.79 5.14
N THR A 129 -8.21 -8.59 6.19
CA THR A 129 -9.27 -9.00 7.12
C THR A 129 -9.06 -8.49 8.54
N SER A 130 -8.17 -7.50 8.70
CA SER A 130 -8.01 -6.77 9.96
C SER A 130 -9.29 -6.03 10.35
N GLY A 131 -9.55 -5.95 11.66
CA GLY A 131 -10.62 -5.10 12.20
C GLY A 131 -10.29 -3.59 12.16
N GLY A 132 -9.02 -3.22 11.94
CA GLY A 132 -8.60 -1.83 11.73
C GLY A 132 -8.96 -1.33 10.33
N LEU A 133 -9.13 -0.01 10.18
CA LEU A 133 -9.40 0.63 8.88
C LEU A 133 -8.12 1.18 8.27
N PHE A 134 -7.87 0.85 7.00
CA PHE A 134 -6.69 1.27 6.26
C PHE A 134 -7.09 2.18 5.11
N ASN A 135 -6.68 3.45 5.19
CA ASN A 135 -6.88 4.39 4.09
C ASN A 135 -5.69 4.26 3.12
N TYR A 136 -5.93 4.10 1.83
CA TYR A 136 -4.85 3.97 0.82
C TYR A 136 -4.62 5.24 -0.01
N THR A 137 -5.44 6.29 0.17
CA THR A 137 -5.29 7.55 -0.58
C THR A 137 -4.20 8.44 0.00
N VAL A 138 -3.26 8.88 -0.84
CA VAL A 138 -2.27 9.91 -0.49
C VAL A 138 -2.90 11.29 -0.38
#